data_AF-A0A7D5UVW0-F1
#
_entry.id   AF-A0A7D5UVW0-F1
#
_cell.length_a   1.000
_cell.length_b   1.000
_cell.length_c   1.000
_cell.angle_alpha   90.00
_cell.angle_beta   90.00
_cell.angle_gamma   90.00
#
_symmetry.space_group_name_H-M   'P 1'
#
loop_
_entity.id
_entity.type
_entity.pdbx_description
1 polymer ?
#
loop_
_entity_poly.entity_id
_entity_poly.type
_entity_poly.pdbx_seq_one_letter_code
_entity_poly.pdbx_strand_id
1 'polypeptide(L)'
;MATEDERYRQSSQFRLWSFSPATLLELREKTNSLAKQQITPRIDPVPEFLTSDEEAQLVKFFTIELIRAAQFCELPTEIRSTAAMFLRRFYITNSVMTYPPTELLKTSLFFGCKAEGFYIRLAKLAEKFPNTTSDQILAGEYLLCQGIRFAFDVRHPFRALEGAILQLRIRLPEEETRINNAHARARETLKFSALVTDVYFHFTPSQIMLASLLMVDPGLVDILCPRPAEGGDSDGDKAGGMRTDVYDKIMTTIESCRAMLEDEPPERMTEYWGTPEIVKSMKPLRKKLQRCRDPDRADLVALQRARREQAVAKPKKPNTTNDGAVFGDAESRDPKRRKVDNADDMFGPALGQ
;
A
#
# COMPACT_ATOMS: atom_id res chain seq x y z
N MET A 1 -27.22 10.76 -8.46
CA MET A 1 -25.78 10.95 -8.20
C MET A 1 -25.23 9.62 -7.71
N ALA A 2 -24.03 9.22 -8.12
CA ALA A 2 -23.41 8.03 -7.56
C ALA A 2 -23.23 8.19 -6.04
N THR A 3 -23.61 7.17 -5.27
CA THR A 3 -23.41 7.13 -3.82
C THR A 3 -21.92 7.21 -3.48
N GLU A 4 -21.58 7.62 -2.26
CA GLU A 4 -20.19 7.68 -1.78
C GLU A 4 -19.48 6.32 -1.94
N ASP A 5 -20.20 5.23 -1.74
CA ASP A 5 -19.75 3.86 -1.94
C ASP A 5 -19.40 3.57 -3.40
N GLU A 6 -20.28 3.91 -4.34
CA GLU A 6 -20.02 3.76 -5.77
C GLU A 6 -18.80 4.57 -6.20
N ARG A 7 -18.64 5.79 -5.68
CA ARG A 7 -17.46 6.63 -5.94
C ARG A 7 -16.18 6.04 -5.37
N TYR A 8 -16.25 5.35 -4.23
CA TYR A 8 -15.10 4.61 -3.69
C TYR A 8 -14.75 3.40 -4.57
N ARG A 9 -15.76 2.64 -5.03
CA ARG A 9 -15.55 1.48 -5.91
C ARG A 9 -14.93 1.84 -7.27
N GLN A 10 -15.08 3.09 -7.72
CA GLN A 10 -14.42 3.57 -8.95
C GLN A 10 -12.93 3.91 -8.75
N SER A 11 -12.45 4.01 -7.50
CA SER A 11 -11.05 4.35 -7.20
C SER A 11 -10.06 3.27 -7.63
N SER A 12 -8.82 3.67 -7.93
CA SER A 12 -7.74 2.73 -8.21
C SER A 12 -7.40 1.87 -6.99
N GLN A 13 -7.58 2.41 -5.77
CA GLN A 13 -7.38 1.67 -4.54
C GLN A 13 -8.32 0.47 -4.44
N PHE A 14 -9.63 0.66 -4.65
CA PHE A 14 -10.59 -0.45 -4.61
C PHE A 14 -10.34 -1.45 -5.76
N ARG A 15 -10.19 -0.94 -6.98
CA ARG A 15 -10.13 -1.79 -8.18
C ARG A 15 -8.86 -2.60 -8.32
N LEU A 16 -7.74 -2.11 -7.77
CA LEU A 16 -6.41 -2.69 -7.99
C LEU A 16 -5.72 -3.17 -6.71
N TRP A 17 -6.15 -2.68 -5.54
CA TRP A 17 -5.46 -2.87 -4.27
C TRP A 17 -6.41 -3.21 -3.11
N SER A 18 -7.57 -3.78 -3.40
CA SER A 18 -8.48 -4.37 -2.41
C SER A 18 -8.75 -5.82 -2.76
N PHE A 19 -8.53 -6.71 -1.80
CA PHE A 19 -8.50 -8.16 -1.98
C PHE A 19 -9.21 -8.84 -0.81
N SER A 20 -9.71 -10.05 -1.05
CA SER A 20 -10.04 -10.95 0.06
C SER A 20 -8.75 -11.44 0.75
N PRO A 21 -8.78 -11.87 2.01
CA PRO A 21 -7.62 -12.46 2.69
C PRO A 21 -7.00 -13.64 1.91
N ALA A 22 -7.84 -14.53 1.37
CA ALA A 22 -7.40 -15.67 0.58
C ALA A 22 -6.68 -15.24 -0.70
N THR A 23 -7.26 -14.30 -1.45
CA THR A 23 -6.66 -13.80 -2.71
C THR A 23 -5.33 -13.08 -2.46
N LEU A 24 -5.21 -12.33 -1.36
CA LEU A 24 -3.95 -11.66 -1.02
C LEU A 24 -2.84 -12.67 -0.67
N LEU A 25 -3.18 -13.73 0.06
CA LEU A 25 -2.25 -14.81 0.40
C LEU A 25 -1.79 -15.55 -0.86
N GLU A 26 -2.73 -15.93 -1.73
CA GLU A 26 -2.43 -16.58 -3.01
C GLU A 26 -1.52 -15.70 -3.89
N LEU A 27 -1.79 -14.40 -3.95
CA LEU A 27 -0.98 -13.46 -4.73
C LEU A 27 0.46 -13.38 -4.21
N ARG A 28 0.67 -13.39 -2.89
CA ARG A 28 2.00 -13.42 -2.28
C ARG A 28 2.74 -14.73 -2.57
N GLU A 29 2.05 -15.86 -2.46
CA GLU A 29 2.63 -17.18 -2.78
C GLU A 29 3.02 -17.31 -4.25
N LYS A 30 2.16 -16.83 -5.16
CA LYS A 30 2.42 -16.79 -6.61
C LYS A 30 3.63 -15.91 -6.92
N THR A 31 3.72 -14.72 -6.32
CA THR A 31 4.86 -13.80 -6.47
C THR A 31 6.16 -14.40 -5.96
N ASN A 32 6.15 -15.03 -4.78
CA ASN A 32 7.31 -15.71 -4.21
C ASN A 32 7.76 -16.89 -5.09
N SER A 33 6.82 -17.71 -5.56
CA SER A 33 7.11 -18.86 -6.43
C SER A 33 7.69 -18.43 -7.78
N LEU A 34 7.13 -17.40 -8.39
CA LEU A 34 7.64 -16.83 -9.65
C LEU A 34 9.06 -16.27 -9.47
N ALA A 35 9.34 -15.60 -8.35
CA ALA A 35 10.68 -15.10 -8.05
C ALA A 35 11.69 -16.24 -7.92
N LYS A 36 11.35 -17.31 -7.18
CA LYS A 36 12.20 -18.52 -7.07
C LYS A 36 12.52 -19.10 -8.44
N GLN A 37 11.51 -19.27 -9.31
CA GLN A 37 11.70 -19.78 -10.67
C GLN A 37 12.61 -18.88 -11.52
N GLN A 38 12.50 -17.55 -11.39
CA GLN A 38 13.34 -16.60 -12.13
C GLN A 38 14.78 -16.54 -11.63
N ILE A 39 15.00 -16.74 -10.33
CA ILE A 39 16.32 -16.61 -9.68
C ILE A 39 17.12 -17.91 -9.77
N THR A 40 16.46 -19.08 -9.66
CA THR A 40 17.10 -20.40 -9.73
C THR A 40 18.11 -20.57 -10.87
N PRO A 41 17.81 -20.20 -12.14
CA PRO A 41 18.77 -20.36 -13.24
C PRO A 41 19.96 -19.39 -13.20
N ARG A 42 19.98 -18.43 -12.27
CA ARG A 42 21.00 -17.36 -12.18
C ARG A 42 21.94 -17.51 -10.99
N ILE A 43 21.68 -18.45 -10.08
CA ILE A 43 22.46 -18.65 -8.85
C ILE A 43 22.87 -20.12 -8.74
N ASP A 44 24.17 -20.35 -8.55
CA ASP A 44 24.76 -21.66 -8.32
C ASP A 44 25.81 -21.56 -7.19
N PRO A 45 25.74 -22.38 -6.13
CA PRO A 45 24.69 -23.36 -5.81
C PRO A 45 23.36 -22.71 -5.42
N VAL A 46 22.25 -23.39 -5.74
CA VAL A 46 20.90 -22.91 -5.41
C VAL A 46 20.74 -22.83 -3.88
N PRO A 47 20.50 -21.63 -3.32
CA PRO A 47 20.37 -21.43 -1.88
C PRO A 47 18.96 -21.78 -1.39
N GLU A 48 18.80 -21.83 -0.08
CA GLU A 48 17.48 -21.88 0.55
C GLU A 48 16.77 -20.51 0.38
N PHE A 49 15.76 -20.46 -0.47
CA PHE A 49 14.96 -19.27 -0.72
C PHE A 49 14.01 -18.93 0.43
N LEU A 50 13.58 -17.67 0.49
CA LEU A 50 12.56 -17.22 1.45
C LEU A 50 11.19 -17.84 1.15
N THR A 51 10.44 -18.15 2.20
CA THR A 51 8.99 -18.47 2.13
C THR A 51 8.16 -17.20 2.01
N SER A 52 6.89 -17.35 1.60
CA SER A 52 5.94 -16.22 1.53
C SER A 52 5.80 -15.50 2.87
N ASP A 53 5.76 -16.24 3.98
CA ASP A 53 5.65 -15.69 5.33
C ASP A 53 6.92 -14.96 5.76
N GLU A 54 8.10 -15.51 5.46
CA GLU A 54 9.38 -14.84 5.71
C GLU A 54 9.50 -13.53 4.91
N GLU A 55 9.00 -13.50 3.67
CA GLU A 55 8.91 -12.26 2.89
C GLU A 55 7.97 -11.25 3.55
N ALA A 56 6.77 -11.68 3.97
CA ALA A 56 5.81 -10.80 4.64
C ALA A 56 6.39 -10.20 5.94
N GLN A 57 7.14 -10.98 6.72
CA GLN A 57 7.86 -10.50 7.91
C GLN A 57 8.93 -9.46 7.57
N LEU A 58 9.70 -9.68 6.49
CA LEU A 58 10.69 -8.71 6.02
C LEU A 58 10.02 -7.41 5.55
N VAL A 59 8.94 -7.50 4.77
CA VAL A 59 8.18 -6.33 4.30
C VAL A 59 7.61 -5.55 5.48
N LYS A 60 7.05 -6.24 6.48
CA LYS A 60 6.59 -5.61 7.73
C LYS A 60 7.72 -4.85 8.42
N PHE A 61 8.87 -5.49 8.61
CA PHE A 61 10.04 -4.87 9.21
C PHE A 61 10.49 -3.61 8.45
N PHE A 62 10.61 -3.69 7.12
CA PHE A 62 11.03 -2.55 6.31
C PHE A 62 9.96 -1.44 6.24
N THR A 63 8.68 -1.78 6.39
CA THR A 63 7.61 -0.79 6.52
C THR A 63 7.77 0.01 7.83
N ILE A 64 8.11 -0.65 8.93
CA ILE A 64 8.37 0.02 10.22
C ILE A 64 9.63 0.89 10.13
N GLU A 65 10.68 0.39 9.48
CA GLU A 65 11.89 1.18 9.20
C GLU A 65 11.57 2.41 8.33
N LEU A 66 10.67 2.28 7.36
CA LEU A 66 10.20 3.39 6.52
C LEU A 66 9.47 4.44 7.35
N ILE A 67 8.55 4.02 8.22
CA ILE A 67 7.79 4.91 9.11
C ILE A 67 8.75 5.72 9.99
N ARG A 68 9.76 5.06 10.57
CA ARG A 68 10.79 5.71 11.38
C ARG A 68 11.67 6.66 10.57
N ALA A 69 12.09 6.24 9.37
CA ALA A 69 12.86 7.08 8.46
C ALA A 69 12.07 8.34 8.05
N ALA A 70 10.77 8.21 7.79
CA ALA A 70 9.89 9.33 7.48
C ALA A 70 9.77 10.32 8.65
N GLN A 71 9.69 9.82 9.89
CA GLN A 71 9.70 10.65 11.10
C GLN A 71 11.02 11.40 11.25
N PHE A 72 12.15 10.73 11.07
CA PHE A 72 13.48 11.35 11.09
C PHE A 72 13.66 12.39 9.96
N CYS A 73 13.01 12.16 8.82
CA CYS A 73 12.96 13.13 7.73
C CYS A 73 11.95 14.27 7.97
N GLU A 74 11.23 14.27 9.09
CA GLU A 74 10.18 15.24 9.44
C GLU A 74 9.07 15.32 8.39
N LEU A 75 8.78 14.19 7.73
CA LEU A 75 7.75 14.13 6.70
C LEU A 75 6.35 14.10 7.33
N PRO A 76 5.39 14.85 6.75
CA PRO A 76 3.97 14.80 7.12
C PRO A 76 3.39 13.38 7.16
N THR A 77 2.33 13.22 7.95
CA THR A 77 1.69 11.92 8.19
C THR A 77 1.12 11.30 6.92
N GLU A 78 0.51 12.10 6.04
CA GLU A 78 0.00 11.63 4.75
C GLU A 78 1.12 11.04 3.89
N ILE A 79 2.19 11.80 3.66
CA ILE A 79 3.38 11.37 2.90
C ILE A 79 3.98 10.08 3.45
N ARG A 80 4.11 9.98 4.77
CA ARG A 80 4.60 8.76 5.44
C ARG A 80 3.71 7.56 5.12
N SER A 81 2.40 7.76 5.19
CA SER A 81 1.41 6.72 4.96
C SER A 81 1.37 6.30 3.50
N THR A 82 1.42 7.25 2.57
CA THR A 82 1.49 7.01 1.12
C THR A 82 2.75 6.23 0.76
N ALA A 83 3.91 6.64 1.31
CA ALA A 83 5.18 5.94 1.08
C ALA A 83 5.18 4.51 1.64
N ALA A 84 4.64 4.29 2.84
CA ALA A 84 4.48 2.96 3.42
C ALA A 84 3.57 2.08 2.53
N MET A 85 2.46 2.62 2.04
CA MET A 85 1.55 1.90 1.16
C MET A 85 2.17 1.60 -0.20
N PHE A 86 2.96 2.50 -0.77
CA PHE A 86 3.70 2.21 -2.01
C PHE A 86 4.68 1.06 -1.84
N LEU A 87 5.45 1.04 -0.75
CA LEU A 87 6.37 -0.05 -0.44
C LEU A 87 5.63 -1.40 -0.34
N ARG A 88 4.51 -1.42 0.39
CA ARG A 88 3.72 -2.65 0.60
C ARG A 88 3.04 -3.13 -0.67
N ARG A 89 2.44 -2.21 -1.45
CA ARG A 89 1.87 -2.52 -2.77
C ARG A 89 2.92 -3.09 -3.71
N PHE A 90 4.11 -2.50 -3.72
CA PHE A 90 5.23 -2.97 -4.54
C PHE A 90 5.62 -4.42 -4.21
N TYR A 91 5.70 -4.76 -2.93
CA TYR A 91 6.10 -6.09 -2.47
C TYR A 91 4.97 -7.14 -2.43
N ILE A 92 3.74 -6.76 -2.81
CA ILE A 92 2.69 -7.74 -3.13
C ILE A 92 2.90 -8.30 -4.54
N THR A 93 3.36 -7.47 -5.48
CA THR A 93 3.54 -7.83 -6.90
C THR A 93 4.97 -8.19 -7.27
N ASN A 94 5.92 -7.93 -6.37
CA ASN A 94 7.34 -8.23 -6.54
C ASN A 94 7.90 -8.86 -5.27
N SER A 95 8.85 -9.77 -5.40
CA SER A 95 9.52 -10.40 -4.25
C SER A 95 10.65 -9.52 -3.70
N VAL A 96 10.88 -9.59 -2.38
CA VAL A 96 12.05 -8.99 -1.72
C VAL A 96 13.36 -9.62 -2.18
N MET A 97 13.33 -10.86 -2.71
CA MET A 97 14.48 -11.54 -3.29
C MET A 97 14.89 -10.92 -4.63
N THR A 98 13.96 -10.24 -5.32
CA THR A 98 14.20 -9.62 -6.63
C THR A 98 14.74 -8.21 -6.51
N TYR A 99 14.17 -7.38 -5.62
CA TYR A 99 14.50 -5.96 -5.51
C TYR A 99 14.82 -5.52 -4.07
N PRO A 100 15.88 -4.69 -3.84
CA PRO A 100 16.31 -4.24 -2.52
C PRO A 100 15.22 -3.52 -1.73
N PRO A 101 14.77 -4.03 -0.57
CA PRO A 101 13.85 -3.28 0.28
C PRO A 101 14.49 -2.00 0.85
N THR A 102 15.80 -2.00 1.12
CA THR A 102 16.50 -0.81 1.63
C THR A 102 16.50 0.35 0.63
N GLU A 103 16.71 0.10 -0.66
CA GLU A 103 16.66 1.16 -1.67
C GLU A 103 15.23 1.52 -2.05
N LEU A 104 14.33 0.52 -2.18
CA LEU A 104 12.92 0.75 -2.45
C LEU A 104 12.24 1.55 -1.33
N LEU A 105 12.67 1.41 -0.08
CA LEU A 105 12.22 2.23 1.04
C LEU A 105 12.51 3.72 0.78
N LYS A 106 13.75 4.06 0.43
CA LYS A 106 14.16 5.45 0.16
C LYS A 106 13.46 6.01 -1.06
N THR A 107 13.34 5.20 -2.13
CA THR A 107 12.56 5.55 -3.32
C THR A 107 11.09 5.78 -2.99
N SER A 108 10.49 4.96 -2.12
CA SER A 108 9.09 5.09 -1.72
C SER A 108 8.84 6.37 -0.92
N LEU A 109 9.79 6.77 -0.05
CA LEU A 109 9.74 8.07 0.64
C LEU A 109 9.80 9.22 -0.35
N PHE A 110 10.76 9.19 -1.29
CA PHE A 110 10.90 10.23 -2.30
C PHE A 110 9.67 10.34 -3.21
N PHE A 111 9.14 9.21 -3.66
CA PHE A 111 7.99 9.18 -4.55
C PHE A 111 6.68 9.50 -3.82
N GLY A 112 6.53 9.11 -2.56
CA GLY A 112 5.42 9.50 -1.70
C GLY A 112 5.33 11.03 -1.53
N CYS A 113 6.48 11.70 -1.36
CA CYS A 113 6.55 13.16 -1.37
C CYS A 113 5.96 13.74 -2.68
N LYS A 114 6.36 13.22 -3.85
CA LYS A 114 5.81 13.67 -5.14
C LYS A 114 4.32 13.42 -5.28
N ALA A 115 3.84 12.24 -4.88
CA ALA A 115 2.44 11.85 -4.99
C ALA A 115 1.51 12.77 -4.19
N GLU A 116 1.95 13.23 -3.02
CA GLU A 116 1.21 14.17 -2.17
C GLU A 116 1.48 15.65 -2.50
N GLY A 117 2.16 15.94 -3.62
CA GLY A 117 2.46 17.31 -4.05
C GLY A 117 3.53 18.03 -3.23
N PHE A 118 4.32 17.30 -2.43
CA PHE A 118 5.44 17.82 -1.64
C PHE A 118 6.77 17.59 -2.37
N TYR A 119 7.30 18.64 -3.00
CA TYR A 119 8.52 18.52 -3.81
C TYR A 119 9.79 18.75 -2.98
N ILE A 120 10.29 17.69 -2.35
CA ILE A 120 11.60 17.70 -1.70
C ILE A 120 12.73 17.59 -2.73
N ARG A 121 13.79 18.38 -2.56
CA ARG A 121 15.01 18.24 -3.37
C ARG A 121 15.66 16.89 -3.07
N LEU A 122 15.89 16.11 -4.13
CA LEU A 122 16.43 14.77 -4.02
C LEU A 122 17.76 14.70 -3.27
N ALA A 123 18.70 15.62 -3.56
CA ALA A 123 19.99 15.68 -2.87
C ALA A 123 19.82 15.85 -1.35
N LYS A 124 18.91 16.73 -0.91
CA LYS A 124 18.61 16.95 0.52
C LYS A 124 18.03 15.72 1.20
N LEU A 125 17.23 14.93 0.47
CA LEU A 125 16.71 13.67 0.98
C LEU A 125 17.82 12.62 1.06
N ALA A 126 18.67 12.51 0.04
CA ALA A 126 19.79 11.57 0.02
C ALA A 126 20.80 11.84 1.16
N GLU A 127 21.09 13.11 1.45
CA GLU A 127 21.96 13.54 2.57
C GLU A 127 21.48 13.06 3.96
N LYS A 128 20.18 12.81 4.14
CA LYS A 128 19.63 12.28 5.40
C LYS A 128 19.94 10.79 5.61
N PHE A 129 20.38 10.08 4.58
CA PHE A 129 20.67 8.65 4.65
C PHE A 129 22.17 8.38 4.45
N PRO A 130 22.79 7.53 5.28
CA PRO A 130 24.20 7.21 5.13
C PRO A 130 24.44 6.48 3.80
N ASN A 131 25.58 6.79 3.15
CA ASN A 131 26.05 6.13 1.93
C ASN A 131 25.01 6.05 0.80
N THR A 132 24.11 7.03 0.72
CA THR A 132 23.03 7.06 -0.28
C THR A 132 23.27 8.17 -1.28
N THR A 133 23.23 7.85 -2.57
CA THR A 133 23.30 8.84 -3.65
C THR A 133 21.93 9.13 -4.24
N SER A 134 21.77 10.31 -4.83
CA SER A 134 20.57 10.70 -5.57
C SER A 134 20.21 9.68 -6.66
N ASP A 135 21.20 9.15 -7.37
CA ASP A 135 21.00 8.19 -8.46
C ASP A 135 20.43 6.86 -7.98
N GLN A 136 20.82 6.39 -6.78
CA GLN A 136 20.26 5.15 -6.20
C GLN A 136 18.75 5.28 -5.95
N ILE A 137 18.32 6.44 -5.44
CA ILE A 137 16.90 6.71 -5.19
C ILE A 137 16.13 6.80 -6.52
N LEU A 138 16.69 7.49 -7.53
CA LEU A 138 16.07 7.64 -8.86
C LEU A 138 16.00 6.34 -9.66
N ALA A 139 16.96 5.44 -9.47
CA ALA A 139 17.00 4.18 -10.19
C ALA A 139 15.78 3.30 -9.91
N GLY A 140 15.27 3.36 -8.67
CA GLY A 140 14.05 2.68 -8.26
C GLY A 140 12.74 3.37 -8.66
N GLU A 141 12.76 4.66 -9.04
CA GLU A 141 11.53 5.47 -9.14
C GLU A 141 10.54 4.90 -10.15
N TYR A 142 10.97 4.71 -11.40
CA TYR A 142 10.08 4.19 -12.44
C TYR A 142 9.69 2.73 -12.17
N LEU A 143 10.60 1.95 -11.58
CA LEU A 143 10.32 0.58 -11.17
C LEU A 143 9.20 0.53 -10.12
N LEU A 144 9.25 1.42 -9.12
CA LEU A 144 8.21 1.56 -8.12
C LEU A 144 6.86 1.88 -8.78
N CYS A 145 6.83 2.86 -9.69
CA CYS A 145 5.61 3.24 -10.43
C CYS A 145 4.98 2.04 -11.16
N GLN A 146 5.81 1.20 -11.80
CA GLN A 146 5.36 -0.01 -12.46
C GLN A 146 4.80 -1.02 -11.45
N GLY A 147 5.50 -1.26 -10.35
CA GLY A 147 5.09 -2.23 -9.31
C GLY A 147 3.79 -1.85 -8.60
N ILE A 148 3.54 -0.55 -8.41
CA ILE A 148 2.27 -0.03 -7.86
C ILE A 148 1.20 0.21 -8.94
N ARG A 149 1.43 -0.28 -10.18
CA ARG A 149 0.49 -0.19 -11.31
C ARG A 149 0.04 1.23 -11.63
N PHE A 150 0.92 2.22 -11.43
CA PHE A 150 0.62 3.65 -11.60
C PHE A 150 -0.57 4.17 -10.77
N ALA A 151 -0.95 3.45 -9.70
CA ALA A 151 -2.03 3.84 -8.79
C ALA A 151 -1.48 4.73 -7.67
N PHE A 152 -1.30 6.01 -7.99
CA PHE A 152 -0.68 6.99 -7.08
C PHE A 152 -1.65 7.55 -6.03
N ASP A 153 -2.95 7.58 -6.32
CA ASP A 153 -3.98 8.01 -5.37
C ASP A 153 -4.17 6.94 -4.29
N VAL A 154 -3.78 7.29 -3.05
CA VAL A 154 -3.97 6.47 -1.85
C VAL A 154 -4.91 7.24 -0.91
N ARG A 155 -6.04 6.62 -0.58
CA ARG A 155 -7.03 7.22 0.33
C ARG A 155 -6.72 6.81 1.77
N HIS A 156 -6.34 7.79 2.58
CA HIS A 156 -6.03 7.58 3.99
C HIS A 156 -7.23 7.88 4.91
N PRO A 157 -7.34 7.20 6.07
CA PRO A 157 -8.44 7.37 7.02
C PRO A 157 -8.34 8.63 7.89
N PHE A 158 -7.23 9.40 7.83
CA PHE A 158 -7.03 10.56 8.72
C PHE A 158 -8.09 11.64 8.53
N ARG A 159 -8.41 12.01 7.28
CA ARG A 159 -9.47 12.99 7.01
C ARG A 159 -10.85 12.48 7.41
N ALA A 160 -11.09 11.17 7.29
CA ALA A 160 -12.32 10.56 7.76
C ALA A 160 -12.44 10.66 9.29
N LEU A 161 -11.33 10.51 10.01
CA LEU A 161 -11.29 10.67 11.47
C LEU A 161 -11.63 12.10 11.85
N GLU A 162 -11.00 13.10 11.22
CA GLU A 162 -11.32 14.52 11.48
C GLU A 162 -12.82 14.82 11.24
N GLY A 163 -13.39 14.26 10.17
CA GLY A 163 -14.83 14.39 9.89
C GLY A 163 -15.73 13.73 10.93
N ALA A 164 -15.36 12.54 11.40
CA ALA A 164 -16.10 11.83 12.46
C ALA A 164 -16.03 12.58 13.79
N ILE A 165 -14.86 13.11 14.16
CA ILE A 165 -14.67 13.93 15.36
C ILE A 165 -15.50 15.21 15.30
N LEU A 166 -15.58 15.87 14.13
CA LEU A 166 -16.46 17.03 13.95
C LEU A 166 -17.93 16.67 14.21
N GLN A 167 -18.40 15.53 13.68
CA GLN A 167 -19.76 15.06 13.93
C GLN A 167 -20.02 14.74 15.40
N LEU A 168 -19.05 14.12 16.08
CA LEU A 168 -19.15 13.84 17.51
C LEU A 168 -19.23 15.12 18.35
N ARG A 169 -18.45 16.16 18.03
CA ARG A 169 -18.51 17.45 18.73
C ARG A 169 -19.87 18.14 18.57
N ILE A 170 -20.51 17.98 17.42
CA ILE A 170 -21.87 18.51 17.18
C ILE A 170 -22.90 17.75 18.04
N ARG A 171 -22.76 16.42 18.16
CA ARG A 171 -23.72 15.57 18.89
C ARG A 171 -23.52 15.59 20.41
N LEU A 172 -22.27 15.77 20.87
CA LEU A 172 -21.86 15.74 22.27
C LEU A 172 -21.02 16.99 22.61
N PRO A 173 -21.62 18.19 22.62
CA PRO A 173 -20.88 19.43 22.84
C PRO A 173 -20.24 19.51 24.23
N GLU A 174 -20.78 18.80 25.23
CA GLU A 174 -20.28 18.80 26.60
C GLU A 174 -19.14 17.81 26.86
N GLU A 175 -18.90 16.86 25.93
CA GLU A 175 -17.91 15.79 26.10
C GLU A 175 -16.58 16.05 25.34
N GLU A 176 -16.20 17.32 25.20
CA GLU A 176 -15.06 17.71 24.37
C GLU A 176 -13.75 17.01 24.78
N THR A 177 -13.49 16.87 26.08
CA THR A 177 -12.29 16.18 26.59
C THR A 177 -12.25 14.71 26.18
N ARG A 178 -13.37 13.99 26.27
CA ARG A 178 -13.49 12.58 25.86
C ARG A 178 -13.20 12.44 24.37
N ILE A 179 -13.82 13.32 23.55
CA ILE A 179 -13.65 13.32 22.10
C ILE A 179 -12.20 13.63 21.72
N ASN A 180 -11.55 14.60 22.36
CA ASN A 180 -10.16 14.96 22.08
C ASN A 180 -9.20 13.81 22.44
N ASN A 181 -9.43 13.13 23.56
CA ASN A 181 -8.66 11.94 23.95
C ASN A 181 -8.88 10.78 22.97
N ALA A 182 -10.12 10.55 22.53
CA ALA A 182 -10.44 9.54 21.54
C ALA A 182 -9.77 9.84 20.19
N HIS A 183 -9.83 11.09 19.74
CA HIS A 183 -9.17 11.56 18.53
C HIS A 183 -7.67 11.29 18.57
N ALA A 184 -6.97 11.70 19.63
CA ALA A 184 -5.52 11.52 19.75
C ALA A 184 -5.12 10.03 19.66
N ARG A 185 -5.78 9.16 20.43
CA ARG A 185 -5.46 7.72 20.47
C ARG A 185 -5.82 6.98 19.17
N ALA A 186 -6.98 7.28 18.59
CA ALA A 186 -7.38 6.71 17.29
C ALA A 186 -6.39 7.12 16.21
N ARG A 187 -5.94 8.39 16.21
CA ARG A 187 -4.96 8.89 15.25
C ARG A 187 -3.60 8.21 15.36
N GLU A 188 -3.12 7.89 16.57
CA GLU A 188 -1.88 7.10 16.74
C GLU A 188 -2.03 5.67 16.18
N THR A 189 -3.19 5.04 16.38
CA THR A 189 -3.52 3.74 15.77
C THR A 189 -3.44 3.79 14.23
N LEU A 190 -4.02 4.84 13.62
CA LEU A 190 -3.97 5.02 12.17
C LEU A 190 -2.55 5.30 11.64
N LYS A 191 -1.70 5.97 12.42
CA LYS A 191 -0.32 6.31 12.04
C LYS A 191 0.63 5.10 12.04
N PHE A 192 0.28 4.02 12.72
CA PHE A 192 1.14 2.85 12.87
C PHE A 192 0.42 1.56 12.49
N SER A 193 -0.56 1.11 13.29
CA SER A 193 -1.25 -0.18 13.16
C SER A 193 -1.81 -0.38 11.76
N ALA A 194 -2.47 0.64 11.21
CA ALA A 194 -3.05 0.57 9.87
C ALA A 194 -2.00 0.43 8.75
N LEU A 195 -0.79 0.97 8.96
CA LEU A 195 0.30 0.91 7.96
C LEU A 195 1.09 -0.39 8.02
N VAL A 196 1.06 -1.11 9.14
CA VAL A 196 1.84 -2.34 9.37
C VAL A 196 0.99 -3.60 9.12
N THR A 197 -0.32 -3.53 9.34
CA THR A 197 -1.30 -4.62 9.15
C THR A 197 -1.95 -4.55 7.77
N ASP A 198 -2.53 -5.63 7.26
CA ASP A 198 -3.11 -5.71 5.91
C ASP A 198 -4.46 -4.98 5.75
N VAL A 199 -4.87 -4.14 6.72
CA VAL A 199 -6.20 -3.51 6.72
C VAL A 199 -6.50 -2.67 5.47
N TYR A 200 -5.51 -1.99 4.88
CA TYR A 200 -5.68 -1.21 3.65
C TYR A 200 -6.08 -2.05 2.43
N PHE A 201 -5.80 -3.34 2.47
CA PHE A 201 -6.12 -4.28 1.40
C PHE A 201 -7.50 -4.93 1.59
N HIS A 202 -8.07 -4.87 2.78
CA HIS A 202 -9.32 -5.57 3.10
C HIS A 202 -10.48 -4.63 3.41
N PHE A 203 -10.19 -3.42 3.90
CA PHE A 203 -11.20 -2.50 4.43
C PHE A 203 -11.10 -1.12 3.79
N THR A 204 -12.23 -0.41 3.79
CA THR A 204 -12.30 0.97 3.29
C THR A 204 -11.71 1.95 4.32
N PRO A 205 -11.28 3.16 3.92
CA PRO A 205 -10.77 4.16 4.86
C PRO A 205 -11.78 4.53 5.97
N SER A 206 -13.09 4.51 5.68
CA SER A 206 -14.12 4.76 6.71
C SER A 206 -14.22 3.60 7.70
N GLN A 207 -14.14 2.35 7.24
CA GLN A 207 -14.12 1.16 8.11
C GLN A 207 -12.87 1.15 9.00
N ILE A 208 -11.69 1.43 8.43
CA ILE A 208 -10.42 1.51 9.19
C ILE A 208 -10.49 2.63 10.25
N MET A 209 -11.06 3.77 9.88
CA MET A 209 -11.28 4.89 10.81
C MET A 209 -12.22 4.49 11.96
N LEU A 210 -13.39 3.92 11.66
CA LEU A 210 -14.35 3.49 12.67
C LEU A 210 -13.77 2.40 13.56
N ALA A 211 -13.00 1.46 13.00
CA ALA A 211 -12.31 0.43 13.77
C ALA A 211 -11.28 1.03 14.73
N SER A 212 -10.51 2.02 14.30
CA SER A 212 -9.57 2.73 15.18
C SER A 212 -10.26 3.48 16.32
N LEU A 213 -11.46 4.02 16.07
CA LEU A 213 -12.26 4.67 17.11
C LEU A 213 -12.89 3.62 18.05
N LEU A 214 -13.35 2.49 17.51
CA LEU A 214 -13.91 1.37 18.25
C LEU A 214 -12.92 0.76 19.25
N MET A 215 -11.63 0.67 18.88
CA MET A 215 -10.55 0.24 19.81
C MET A 215 -10.41 1.17 21.02
N VAL A 216 -10.75 2.44 20.86
CA VAL A 216 -10.47 3.49 21.84
C VAL A 216 -11.69 3.78 22.70
N ASP A 217 -12.86 3.88 22.07
CA ASP A 217 -14.13 4.22 22.70
C ASP A 217 -15.32 3.70 21.85
N PRO A 218 -15.85 2.51 22.18
CA PRO A 218 -17.01 1.94 21.47
C PRO A 218 -18.25 2.83 21.50
N GLY A 219 -18.48 3.55 22.61
CA GLY A 219 -19.68 4.37 22.75
C GLY A 219 -19.73 5.54 21.77
N LEU A 220 -18.57 6.07 21.35
CA LEU A 220 -18.52 7.09 20.30
C LEU A 220 -18.88 6.51 18.92
N VAL A 221 -18.58 5.23 18.67
CA VAL A 221 -18.96 4.54 17.42
C VAL A 221 -20.46 4.30 17.38
N ASP A 222 -21.07 3.89 18.49
CA ASP A 222 -22.53 3.72 18.59
C ASP A 222 -23.27 5.04 18.31
N ILE A 223 -22.70 6.16 18.73
CA ILE A 223 -23.26 7.49 18.46
C ILE A 223 -23.12 7.85 16.98
N LEU A 224 -22.01 7.52 16.33
CA LEU A 224 -21.80 7.78 14.89
C LEU A 224 -22.64 6.85 14.01
N CYS A 225 -22.77 5.59 14.40
CA CYS A 225 -23.46 4.51 13.70
C CYS A 225 -24.56 3.93 14.61
N PRO A 226 -25.67 4.66 14.84
CA PRO A 226 -26.74 4.19 15.71
C PRO A 226 -27.44 2.99 15.09
N ARG A 227 -27.76 2.00 15.94
CA ARG A 227 -28.52 0.81 15.53
C ARG A 227 -29.91 1.22 15.03
N PRO A 228 -30.38 0.69 13.89
CA PRO A 228 -31.76 0.90 13.44
C PRO A 228 -32.77 0.41 14.48
N ALA A 229 -33.86 1.15 14.70
CA ALA A 229 -34.90 0.76 15.64
C ALA A 229 -35.60 -0.55 15.19
N GLU A 230 -35.70 -1.52 16.10
CA GLU A 230 -36.46 -2.75 15.87
C GLU A 230 -37.97 -2.43 16.02
N GLY A 231 -38.72 -2.40 14.91
CA GLY A 231 -40.20 -2.27 14.96
C GLY A 231 -40.87 -1.25 14.03
N GLY A 232 -40.23 -0.80 12.94
CA GLY A 232 -40.95 -0.12 11.86
C GLY A 232 -41.59 -1.14 10.93
N ASP A 233 -42.80 -1.59 11.25
CA ASP A 233 -43.60 -2.47 10.39
C ASP A 233 -43.67 -1.95 8.95
N SER A 234 -43.65 -2.93 8.05
CA SER A 234 -44.04 -2.87 6.66
C SER A 234 -45.22 -1.94 6.38
N ASP A 235 -44.93 -0.69 6.01
CA ASP A 235 -45.71 0.05 5.03
C ASP A 235 -44.88 1.19 4.42
N GLY A 236 -45.19 1.51 3.17
CA GLY A 236 -44.32 2.20 2.22
C GLY A 236 -43.66 3.52 2.67
N ASP A 237 -42.54 3.82 2.01
CA ASP A 237 -41.96 5.16 1.88
C ASP A 237 -41.47 5.89 3.15
N LYS A 238 -40.44 5.33 3.79
CA LYS A 238 -39.40 6.16 4.44
C LYS A 238 -38.01 5.83 3.90
N ALA A 239 -37.69 6.47 2.77
CA ALA A 239 -36.34 6.52 2.21
C ALA A 239 -35.39 7.21 3.19
N GLY A 240 -34.61 6.45 3.97
CA GLY A 240 -33.53 7.03 4.78
C GLY A 240 -32.97 6.17 5.92
N GLY A 241 -33.64 5.09 6.34
CA GLY A 241 -33.12 4.19 7.37
C GLY A 241 -32.25 3.08 6.81
N MET A 242 -31.07 2.85 7.39
CA MET A 242 -30.24 1.68 7.07
C MET A 242 -30.96 0.40 7.51
N ARG A 243 -31.05 -0.60 6.63
CA ARG A 243 -31.63 -1.89 6.99
C ARG A 243 -30.78 -2.59 8.06
N THR A 244 -31.42 -3.27 9.00
CA THR A 244 -30.74 -3.96 10.12
C THR A 244 -29.72 -5.00 9.64
N ASP A 245 -30.02 -5.74 8.57
CA ASP A 245 -29.10 -6.72 8.00
C ASP A 245 -27.82 -6.09 7.40
N VAL A 246 -27.93 -4.88 6.87
CA VAL A 246 -26.77 -4.12 6.36
C VAL A 246 -25.97 -3.54 7.54
N TYR A 247 -26.65 -3.07 8.59
CA TYR A 247 -26.02 -2.60 9.82
C TYR A 247 -25.18 -3.70 10.47
N ASP A 248 -25.74 -4.89 10.68
CA ASP A 248 -25.04 -6.01 11.32
C ASP A 248 -23.79 -6.42 10.53
N LYS A 249 -23.88 -6.42 9.19
CA LYS A 249 -22.71 -6.66 8.31
C LYS A 249 -21.64 -5.59 8.44
N ILE A 250 -22.02 -4.32 8.52
CA ILE A 250 -21.07 -3.21 8.70
C ILE A 250 -20.36 -3.34 10.04
N MET A 251 -21.10 -3.58 11.13
CA MET A 251 -20.50 -3.74 12.45
C MET A 251 -19.58 -4.96 12.52
N THR A 252 -19.99 -6.10 11.96
CA THR A 252 -19.12 -7.29 11.84
C THR A 252 -17.83 -6.99 11.07
N THR A 253 -17.92 -6.18 10.00
CA THR A 253 -16.76 -5.77 9.21
C THR A 253 -15.83 -4.84 10.00
N ILE A 254 -16.40 -3.89 10.75
CA ILE A 254 -15.63 -2.97 11.60
C ILE A 254 -14.94 -3.74 12.73
N GLU A 255 -15.61 -4.71 13.36
CA GLU A 255 -15.00 -5.58 14.37
C GLU A 255 -13.87 -6.43 13.79
N SER A 256 -14.06 -6.99 12.58
CA SER A 256 -13.00 -7.73 11.89
C SER A 256 -11.79 -6.85 11.60
N CYS A 257 -12.01 -5.59 11.19
CA CYS A 257 -10.95 -4.61 11.01
C CYS A 257 -10.27 -4.24 12.33
N ARG A 258 -11.04 -4.13 13.42
CA ARG A 258 -10.55 -3.84 14.78
C ARG A 258 -9.58 -4.92 15.23
N ALA A 259 -9.97 -6.19 15.11
CA ALA A 259 -9.14 -7.34 15.47
C ALA A 259 -7.82 -7.33 14.70
N MET A 260 -7.84 -7.03 13.41
CA MET A 260 -6.62 -6.93 12.60
C MET A 260 -5.71 -5.76 13.01
N LEU A 261 -6.28 -4.62 13.43
CA LEU A 261 -5.48 -3.51 13.97
C LEU A 261 -4.83 -3.85 15.31
N GLU A 262 -5.51 -4.64 16.15
CA GLU A 262 -5.02 -5.10 17.46
C GLU A 262 -3.79 -6.03 17.37
N ASP A 263 -3.52 -6.65 16.22
CA ASP A 263 -2.32 -7.48 16.00
C ASP A 263 -1.01 -6.68 16.09
N GLU A 264 -1.04 -5.39 15.74
CA GLU A 264 0.11 -4.49 15.75
C GLU A 264 -0.24 -3.14 16.40
N PRO A 265 -0.44 -3.09 17.73
CA PRO A 265 -0.82 -1.85 18.40
C PRO A 265 0.34 -0.83 18.39
N PRO A 266 0.05 0.49 18.52
CA PRO A 266 1.05 1.55 18.40
C PRO A 266 2.27 1.41 19.31
N GLU A 267 2.08 0.82 20.50
CA GLU A 267 3.11 0.56 21.48
C GLU A 267 4.22 -0.33 20.92
N ARG A 268 3.90 -1.26 20.01
CA ARG A 268 4.91 -2.12 19.38
C ARG A 268 5.95 -1.31 18.62
N MET A 269 5.62 -0.11 18.12
CA MET A 269 6.57 0.73 17.40
C MET A 269 7.85 1.02 18.21
N THR A 270 7.72 1.27 19.52
CA THR A 270 8.87 1.48 20.40
C THR A 270 9.57 0.16 20.74
N GLU A 271 8.81 -0.91 20.91
CA GLU A 271 9.33 -2.25 21.20
C GLU A 271 10.21 -2.81 20.07
N TYR A 272 9.82 -2.63 18.80
CA TYR A 272 10.58 -3.12 17.63
C TYR A 272 12.06 -2.71 17.64
N TRP A 273 12.38 -1.57 18.23
CA TRP A 273 13.74 -1.02 18.33
C TRP A 273 14.30 -1.00 19.74
N GLY A 274 13.43 -1.01 20.76
CA GLY A 274 13.80 -1.07 22.17
C GLY A 274 14.17 -2.48 22.64
N THR A 275 13.72 -3.53 21.95
CA THR A 275 14.03 -4.93 22.27
C THR A 275 15.09 -5.48 21.31
N PRO A 276 16.32 -5.77 21.80
CA PRO A 276 17.38 -6.38 21.00
C PRO A 276 16.96 -7.73 20.37
N GLU A 277 15.97 -8.39 20.96
CA GLU A 277 15.43 -9.70 20.56
C GLU A 277 14.80 -9.65 19.17
N ILE A 278 14.01 -8.61 18.87
CA ILE A 278 13.34 -8.46 17.56
C ILE A 278 14.38 -8.16 16.47
N VAL A 279 15.35 -7.31 16.77
CA VAL A 279 16.45 -7.05 15.82
C VAL A 279 17.29 -8.31 15.61
N LYS A 280 17.47 -9.14 16.64
CA LYS A 280 18.17 -10.43 16.56
C LYS A 280 17.39 -11.48 15.76
N SER A 281 16.05 -11.53 15.88
CA SER A 281 15.21 -12.46 15.13
C SER A 281 15.18 -12.15 13.63
N MET A 282 15.39 -10.88 13.24
CA MET A 282 15.49 -10.49 11.82
C MET A 282 16.87 -10.75 11.18
N LYS A 283 17.93 -10.92 11.97
CA LYS A 283 19.28 -11.24 11.46
C LYS A 283 19.33 -12.52 10.58
N PRO A 284 18.75 -13.67 10.97
CA PRO A 284 18.76 -14.85 10.12
C PRO A 284 18.04 -14.62 8.79
N LEU A 285 16.87 -13.96 8.80
CA LEU A 285 16.12 -13.64 7.58
C LEU A 285 16.90 -12.74 6.64
N ARG A 286 17.57 -11.71 7.17
CA ARG A 286 18.44 -10.84 6.37
C ARG A 286 19.64 -11.58 5.77
N LYS A 287 20.26 -12.50 6.54
CA LYS A 287 21.34 -13.36 6.03
C LYS A 287 20.84 -14.32 4.95
N LYS A 288 19.65 -14.89 5.12
CA LYS A 288 19.01 -15.75 4.12
C LYS A 288 18.73 -14.97 2.84
N LEU A 289 18.11 -13.79 2.96
CA LEU A 289 17.88 -12.86 1.85
C LEU A 289 19.18 -12.53 1.10
N GLN A 290 20.28 -12.25 1.82
CA GLN A 290 21.56 -11.91 1.18
C GLN A 290 22.11 -13.07 0.32
N ARG A 291 21.82 -14.32 0.68
CA ARG A 291 22.27 -15.50 -0.06
C ARG A 291 21.39 -15.84 -1.26
N CYS A 292 20.09 -15.54 -1.19
CA CYS A 292 19.10 -15.98 -2.19
C CYS A 292 18.61 -14.86 -3.12
N ARG A 293 19.36 -13.77 -3.23
CA ARG A 293 18.96 -12.57 -3.95
C ARG A 293 19.30 -12.63 -5.44
N ASP A 294 18.41 -12.14 -6.29
CA ASP A 294 18.63 -12.03 -7.74
C ASP A 294 19.90 -11.19 -8.02
N PRO A 295 20.97 -11.78 -8.59
CA PRO A 295 22.23 -11.07 -8.80
C PRO A 295 22.11 -9.94 -9.81
N ASP A 296 21.24 -10.07 -10.82
CA ASP A 296 21.10 -9.10 -11.91
C ASP A 296 20.24 -7.89 -11.51
N ARG A 297 19.33 -8.09 -10.56
CA ARG A 297 18.34 -7.08 -10.13
C ARG A 297 18.61 -6.52 -8.74
N ALA A 298 19.66 -7.00 -8.07
CA ALA A 298 20.07 -6.52 -6.76
C ALA A 298 20.55 -5.06 -6.78
N ASP A 299 21.19 -4.61 -7.86
CA ASP A 299 21.66 -3.23 -8.05
C ASP A 299 20.74 -2.49 -9.04
N LEU A 300 19.94 -1.57 -8.50
CA LEU A 300 18.97 -0.80 -9.28
C LEU A 300 19.65 0.17 -10.26
N VAL A 301 20.81 0.72 -9.90
CA VAL A 301 21.55 1.68 -10.75
C VAL A 301 22.10 0.96 -11.96
N ALA A 302 22.73 -0.21 -11.74
CA ALA A 302 23.20 -1.07 -12.83
C ALA A 302 22.03 -1.53 -13.73
N LEU A 303 20.91 -1.92 -13.13
CA LEU A 303 19.70 -2.31 -13.87
C LEU A 303 19.16 -1.16 -14.74
N GLN A 304 19.09 0.06 -14.20
CA GLN A 304 18.63 1.22 -14.95
C GLN A 304 19.59 1.57 -16.10
N ARG A 305 20.90 1.51 -15.85
CA ARG A 305 21.94 1.74 -16.86
C ARG A 305 21.83 0.74 -18.01
N ALA A 306 21.75 -0.55 -17.70
CA ALA A 306 21.61 -1.61 -18.70
C ALA A 306 20.33 -1.42 -19.56
N ARG A 307 19.21 -1.05 -18.94
CA ARG A 307 17.95 -0.75 -19.67
C ARG A 307 18.10 0.45 -20.60
N ARG A 308 18.80 1.51 -20.19
CA ARG A 308 19.06 2.69 -21.03
C ARG A 308 19.97 2.34 -22.20
N GLU A 309 21.05 1.61 -21.97
CA GLU A 309 21.98 1.17 -23.01
C GLU A 309 21.28 0.27 -24.05
N GLN A 310 20.44 -0.68 -23.62
CA GLN A 310 19.62 -1.51 -24.51
C GLN A 310 18.61 -0.70 -25.34
N ALA A 311 18.05 0.38 -24.78
CA ALA A 311 17.13 1.25 -25.49
C ALA A 311 17.84 2.06 -26.59
N VAL A 312 19.09 2.48 -26.35
CA VAL A 312 19.93 3.21 -27.31
C VAL A 312 20.51 2.28 -28.38
N ALA A 313 20.87 1.04 -28.03
CA ALA A 313 21.46 0.06 -28.93
C ALA A 313 20.47 -0.58 -29.92
N LYS A 314 19.15 -0.48 -29.68
CA LYS A 314 18.16 -0.89 -30.70
C LYS A 314 18.24 0.09 -31.89
N PRO A 315 18.55 -0.38 -33.11
CA PRO A 315 18.68 0.52 -34.25
C PRO A 315 17.36 1.24 -34.49
N LYS A 316 17.41 2.58 -34.55
CA LYS A 316 16.32 3.37 -35.11
C LYS A 316 16.04 2.82 -36.50
N LYS A 317 14.84 2.26 -36.73
CA LYS A 317 14.34 2.10 -38.10
C LYS A 317 14.44 3.47 -38.77
N PRO A 318 14.95 3.58 -40.00
CA PRO A 318 15.07 4.87 -40.66
C PRO A 318 13.67 5.48 -40.82
N ASN A 319 13.46 6.64 -40.20
CA ASN A 319 12.31 7.49 -40.47
C ASN A 319 12.45 7.98 -41.92
N THR A 320 11.54 7.55 -42.79
CA THR A 320 11.20 8.35 -43.97
C THR A 320 10.52 9.62 -43.46
N THR A 321 11.17 10.73 -43.78
CA THR A 321 10.76 12.12 -43.61
C THR A 321 9.33 12.40 -44.09
N ASN A 322 8.48 12.98 -43.23
CA ASN A 322 7.71 14.20 -43.52
C ASN A 322 6.90 14.67 -42.30
N ASP A 323 7.23 15.87 -41.80
CA ASP A 323 6.50 16.65 -40.79
C ASP A 323 5.23 17.29 -41.39
N GLY A 324 4.22 16.49 -41.73
CA GLY A 324 3.00 17.03 -42.36
C GLY A 324 1.82 16.08 -42.42
N ALA A 325 1.31 15.63 -41.26
CA ALA A 325 -0.03 15.02 -41.16
C ALA A 325 -0.50 15.01 -39.70
N VAL A 326 -0.85 16.17 -39.16
CA VAL A 326 -1.42 16.34 -37.81
C VAL A 326 -2.95 16.17 -37.81
N PHE A 327 -3.63 16.03 -38.95
CA PHE A 327 -5.05 15.73 -39.00
C PHE A 327 -5.42 14.79 -40.17
N GLY A 328 -5.92 13.60 -39.82
CA GLY A 328 -6.79 12.74 -40.62
C GLY A 328 -6.22 12.08 -41.87
N ASP A 329 -5.98 10.76 -41.83
CA ASP A 329 -6.90 9.87 -42.55
C ASP A 329 -6.85 8.44 -42.01
N ALA A 330 -7.99 7.77 -42.08
CA ALA A 330 -8.18 6.40 -41.63
C ALA A 330 -7.67 5.41 -42.69
N GLU A 331 -6.82 4.46 -42.27
CA GLU A 331 -6.91 3.02 -42.57
C GLU A 331 -5.55 2.30 -42.50
N SER A 332 -5.63 1.04 -42.05
CA SER A 332 -4.59 0.00 -42.01
C SER A 332 -3.47 0.14 -40.95
N ARG A 333 -3.72 -0.41 -39.76
CA ARG A 333 -2.65 -0.94 -38.89
C ARG A 333 -2.87 -2.42 -38.65
N ASP A 334 -2.05 -3.21 -39.33
CA ASP A 334 -1.90 -4.66 -39.14
C ASP A 334 -1.60 -5.04 -37.68
N PRO A 335 -2.13 -6.18 -37.19
CA PRO A 335 -2.04 -6.58 -35.81
C PRO A 335 -0.76 -7.38 -35.57
N LYS A 336 0.26 -6.76 -34.96
CA LYS A 336 1.31 -7.48 -34.23
C LYS A 336 1.32 -7.07 -32.76
N ARG A 337 0.14 -7.15 -32.13
CA ARG A 337 0.06 -7.45 -30.70
C ARG A 337 0.56 -8.89 -30.57
N ARG A 338 1.75 -9.08 -29.99
CA ARG A 338 2.10 -10.39 -29.42
C ARG A 338 0.97 -10.71 -28.45
N LYS A 339 0.09 -11.63 -28.85
CA LYS A 339 -0.83 -12.32 -27.96
C LYS A 339 0.04 -12.95 -26.89
N VAL A 340 0.00 -12.38 -25.68
CA VAL A 340 0.34 -13.12 -24.47
C VAL A 340 -0.91 -13.95 -24.23
N ASP A 341 -0.98 -15.11 -24.88
CA ASP A 341 -2.07 -16.06 -24.66
C ASP A 341 -1.98 -16.52 -23.19
N ASN A 342 -3.11 -16.37 -22.48
CA ASN A 342 -3.42 -16.98 -21.18
C ASN A 342 -2.36 -16.89 -20.07
N ALA A 343 -1.98 -15.68 -19.68
CA ALA A 343 -1.58 -15.48 -18.29
C ALA A 343 -2.87 -15.37 -17.47
N ASP A 344 -3.23 -16.44 -16.76
CA ASP A 344 -4.07 -16.34 -15.56
C ASP A 344 -3.68 -15.07 -14.82
N ASP A 345 -4.62 -14.13 -14.70
CA ASP A 345 -4.37 -12.76 -14.26
C ASP A 345 -3.32 -12.78 -13.14
N MET A 346 -2.10 -12.36 -13.46
CA MET A 346 -0.98 -12.41 -12.52
C MET A 346 -1.29 -11.59 -11.26
N PHE A 347 -2.31 -10.73 -11.34
CA PHE A 347 -2.75 -9.82 -10.31
C PHE A 347 -4.06 -10.24 -9.64
N GLY A 348 -4.61 -11.40 -10.00
CA GLY A 348 -5.90 -11.89 -9.51
C GLY A 348 -7.09 -11.10 -10.07
N PRO A 349 -8.29 -11.68 -10.08
CA PRO A 349 -9.49 -10.97 -10.53
C PRO A 349 -9.79 -9.79 -9.60
N ALA A 350 -10.32 -8.71 -10.17
CA ALA A 350 -10.94 -7.66 -9.36
C ALA A 350 -12.05 -8.29 -8.49
N LEU A 351 -12.22 -7.82 -7.26
CA LEU A 351 -13.38 -8.18 -6.44
C LEU A 351 -14.63 -7.94 -7.27
N GLY A 352 -15.43 -9.00 -7.43
CA GLY A 352 -16.54 -9.09 -8.38
C GLY A 352 -17.42 -7.83 -8.40
N GLN A 353 -17.89 -7.48 -9.59
CA GLN A 353 -18.93 -6.47 -9.79
C GLN A 353 -20.21 -6.83 -9.05
#